data_AF-A0A2D8BZ68-F1
#
_entry.id   AF-A0A2D8BZ68-F1
#
_cell.length_a   1.000
_cell.length_b   1.000
_cell.length_c   1.000
_cell.angle_alpha   90.00
_cell.angle_beta   90.00
_cell.angle_gamma   90.00
#
_symmetry.space_group_name_H-M   'P 1'
#
loop_
_entity.id
_entity.type
_entity.pdbx_description
1 polymer ?
#
loop_
_entity_poly.entity_id
_entity_poly.type
_entity_poly.pdbx_seq_one_letter_code
_entity_poly.pdbx_strand_id
1 'polypeptide(L)'
;MDFDCKDFTQRQVDVEFSFMHEQVKRLHKHFLVNDISHYIWFSGGGFHVWVPLEQTLMPNNGYEVSRIKDGGKRLIMKWHKLLNISCNDPTVAFDTAGMIRIPNSYNMRRGCWSIPLETNELIELDQYELLDLAQEPREGYILHGNNPIKLELPKRKKAGLVKKRKMIDLPDVSFDKLLILPCLVQAALGEGNPTHKARFHLANYLAARLRFFFSPESVNDEDKQEHVEKIVSLCSQQGWVDFDKGITTTQVKSIVNGGYSMSTCKTLINEGMCTGICRYYDGTAEDIL
;
A
#
# COMPACT_ATOMS: atom_id res chain seq x y z
N MET A 1 2.06 9.50 6.11
CA MET A 1 0.75 8.84 6.33
C MET A 1 -0.30 9.80 5.82
N ASP A 2 -1.33 9.28 5.15
CA ASP A 2 -2.33 10.09 4.46
C ASP A 2 -3.72 9.62 4.90
N PHE A 3 -4.45 10.48 5.58
CA PHE A 3 -5.75 10.18 6.15
C PHE A 3 -6.85 10.88 5.36
N ASP A 4 -7.72 10.08 4.77
CA ASP A 4 -8.87 10.52 3.99
C ASP A 4 -10.18 10.08 4.65
N CYS A 5 -11.29 10.75 4.32
CA CYS A 5 -12.65 10.37 4.74
C CYS A 5 -13.15 9.09 4.04
N LYS A 6 -12.35 8.03 4.09
CA LYS A 6 -12.61 6.70 3.53
C LYS A 6 -12.18 5.63 4.52
N ASP A 7 -12.95 4.55 4.62
CA ASP A 7 -12.53 3.37 5.36
C ASP A 7 -11.85 2.36 4.41
N PHE A 8 -10.52 2.26 4.49
CA PHE A 8 -9.73 1.38 3.62
C PHE A 8 -9.84 -0.11 4.02
N THR A 9 -10.42 -0.43 5.18
CA THR A 9 -10.72 -1.81 5.58
C THR A 9 -12.07 -2.28 5.04
N GLN A 10 -12.97 -1.35 4.75
CA GLN A 10 -14.30 -1.60 4.18
C GLN A 10 -14.41 -1.00 2.76
N ARG A 11 -13.55 -1.44 1.84
CA ARG A 11 -13.62 -1.09 0.41
C ARG A 11 -13.62 0.40 0.07
N GLN A 12 -12.99 1.24 0.89
CA GLN A 12 -12.96 2.69 0.70
C GLN A 12 -14.35 3.34 0.74
N VAL A 13 -15.28 2.78 1.52
CA VAL A 13 -16.57 3.42 1.80
C VAL A 13 -16.31 4.80 2.40
N ASP A 14 -17.04 5.80 1.90
CA ASP A 14 -16.94 7.15 2.43
C ASP A 14 -17.42 7.18 3.89
N VAL A 15 -16.66 7.85 4.75
CA VAL A 15 -16.96 8.00 6.17
C VAL A 15 -17.01 9.46 6.56
N GLU A 16 -17.71 9.76 7.65
CA GLU A 16 -17.78 11.11 8.20
C GLU A 16 -16.39 11.64 8.60
N PHE A 17 -16.19 12.95 8.45
CA PHE A 17 -14.92 13.59 8.82
C PHE A 17 -14.56 13.33 10.28
N SER A 18 -15.54 13.38 11.18
CA SER A 18 -15.35 13.11 12.61
C SER A 18 -14.81 11.71 12.88
N PHE A 19 -15.23 10.71 12.11
CA PHE A 19 -14.74 9.35 12.23
C PHE A 19 -13.24 9.26 11.91
N MET A 20 -12.83 9.81 10.76
CA MET A 20 -11.41 9.87 10.36
C MET A 20 -10.60 10.74 11.32
N HIS A 21 -11.13 11.91 11.71
CA HIS A 21 -10.47 12.85 12.60
C HIS A 21 -10.16 12.20 13.96
N GLU A 22 -11.08 11.43 14.54
CA GLU A 22 -10.84 10.71 15.79
C GLU A 22 -9.69 9.69 15.66
N GLN A 23 -9.50 9.08 14.48
CA GLN A 23 -8.35 8.19 14.24
C GLN A 23 -7.02 8.95 14.28
N VAL A 24 -6.97 10.15 13.68
CA VAL A 24 -5.80 11.02 13.72
C VAL A 24 -5.53 11.50 15.14
N LYS A 25 -6.57 11.85 15.91
CA LYS A 25 -6.45 12.21 17.34
C LYS A 25 -5.87 11.04 18.15
N ARG A 26 -6.33 9.81 17.94
CA ARG A 26 -5.77 8.61 18.60
C ARG A 26 -4.29 8.41 18.24
N LEU A 27 -3.93 8.57 16.97
CA LEU A 27 -2.54 8.45 16.52
C LEU A 27 -1.65 9.53 17.16
N HIS A 28 -2.10 10.79 17.14
CA HIS A 28 -1.38 11.91 17.74
C HIS A 28 -1.16 11.70 19.25
N LYS A 29 -2.21 11.33 20.00
CA LYS A 29 -2.11 11.03 21.43
C LYS A 29 -1.13 9.87 21.69
N HIS A 30 -1.18 8.82 20.87
CA HIS A 30 -0.24 7.70 20.97
C HIS A 30 1.21 8.17 20.74
N PHE A 31 1.44 9.03 19.75
CA PHE A 31 2.78 9.56 19.48
C PHE A 31 3.28 10.48 20.59
N LEU A 32 2.44 11.37 21.13
CA LEU A 32 2.81 12.21 22.28
C LEU A 32 3.17 11.38 23.52
N VAL A 33 2.36 10.37 23.86
CA VAL A 33 2.61 9.49 25.03
C VAL A 33 3.93 8.71 24.89
N ASN A 34 4.32 8.36 23.68
CA ASN A 34 5.57 7.65 23.40
C ASN A 34 6.72 8.59 23.01
N ASP A 35 6.52 9.90 23.14
CA ASP A 35 7.46 10.96 22.74
C ASP A 35 8.04 10.75 21.33
N ILE A 36 7.18 10.33 20.40
CA ILE A 36 7.52 10.12 18.99
C ILE A 36 7.44 11.46 18.29
N SER A 37 8.55 11.86 17.66
CA SER A 37 8.62 13.01 16.78
C SER A 37 7.68 12.84 15.60
N HIS A 38 6.83 13.83 15.32
CA HIS A 38 5.91 13.82 14.19
C HIS A 38 5.38 15.21 13.87
N TYR A 39 4.76 15.35 12.70
CA TYR A 39 4.18 16.57 12.18
C TYR A 39 2.80 16.23 11.62
N ILE A 40 1.83 17.12 11.83
CA ILE A 40 0.46 16.93 11.36
C ILE A 40 0.03 18.19 10.63
N TRP A 41 -0.56 18.02 9.46
CA TRP A 41 -1.18 19.12 8.75
C TRP A 41 -2.51 18.71 8.13
N PHE A 42 -3.46 19.65 8.18
CA PHE A 42 -4.74 19.52 7.52
C PHE A 42 -4.56 19.81 6.02
N SER A 43 -5.17 18.99 5.16
CA SER A 43 -5.03 19.10 3.69
C SER A 43 -6.29 19.64 3.00
N GLY A 44 -7.28 20.07 3.78
CA GLY A 44 -8.58 20.57 3.32
C GLY A 44 -9.70 19.54 3.32
N GLY A 45 -9.38 18.25 3.33
CA GLY A 45 -10.38 17.18 3.42
C GLY A 45 -9.93 15.97 4.25
N GLY A 46 -8.74 16.06 4.83
CA GLY A 46 -8.02 14.96 5.45
C GLY A 46 -6.79 15.48 6.16
N PHE A 47 -5.95 14.58 6.65
CA PHE A 47 -4.72 14.94 7.36
C PHE A 47 -3.54 14.18 6.79
N HIS A 48 -2.41 14.85 6.71
CA HIS A 48 -1.15 14.17 6.48
C HIS A 48 -0.38 14.15 7.81
N VAL A 49 0.15 12.97 8.14
CA VAL A 49 1.01 12.77 9.30
C VAL A 49 2.38 12.33 8.82
N TRP A 50 3.40 13.11 9.15
CA TRP A 50 4.79 12.82 8.80
C TRP A 50 5.57 12.47 10.06
N VAL A 51 6.37 11.40 9.97
CA VAL A 51 7.11 10.86 11.10
C VAL A 51 8.57 10.70 10.66
N PRO A 52 9.52 11.48 11.20
CA PRO A 52 10.93 11.34 10.87
C PRO A 52 11.46 9.97 11.30
N LEU A 53 12.32 9.42 10.46
CA LEU A 53 13.14 8.27 10.81
C LEU A 53 14.42 8.73 11.48
N GLU A 54 14.93 7.94 12.43
CA GLU A 54 16.19 8.19 13.14
C GLU A 54 17.38 8.30 12.16
N GLN A 55 17.29 7.58 11.04
CA GLN A 55 18.33 7.54 10.01
C GLN A 55 17.74 7.76 8.63
N THR A 56 18.41 8.56 7.81
CA THR A 56 18.12 8.67 6.39
C THR A 56 18.48 7.35 5.70
N LEU A 57 17.48 6.68 5.13
CA LEU A 57 17.67 5.44 4.39
C LEU A 57 17.82 5.77 2.91
N MET A 58 19.03 5.58 2.36
CA MET A 58 19.36 5.83 0.96
C MET A 58 19.52 4.50 0.22
N PRO A 59 18.44 3.91 -0.31
CA PRO A 59 18.54 2.63 -1.02
C PRO A 59 19.29 2.79 -2.34
N ASN A 60 20.25 1.91 -2.60
CA ASN A 60 21.08 1.94 -3.81
C ASN A 60 20.58 1.01 -4.91
N ASN A 61 19.63 0.12 -4.58
CA ASN A 61 19.06 -0.85 -5.50
C ASN A 61 17.61 -1.19 -5.13
N GLY A 62 16.94 -1.95 -5.99
CA GLY A 62 15.55 -2.36 -5.77
C GLY A 62 15.37 -3.22 -4.51
N TYR A 63 16.38 -4.02 -4.14
CA TYR A 63 16.31 -4.86 -2.95
C TYR A 63 16.25 -4.03 -1.67
N GLU A 64 17.07 -2.99 -1.58
CA GLU A 64 17.06 -2.05 -0.45
C GLU A 64 15.74 -1.28 -0.37
N VAL A 65 15.19 -0.84 -1.52
CA VAL A 65 13.86 -0.23 -1.58
C VAL A 65 12.80 -1.19 -1.01
N SER A 66 12.80 -2.45 -1.46
CA SER A 66 11.83 -3.47 -1.01
C SER A 66 11.93 -3.74 0.50
N ARG A 67 13.14 -3.81 1.05
CA ARG A 67 13.36 -3.95 2.51
C ARG A 67 12.82 -2.77 3.30
N ILE A 68 13.03 -1.55 2.80
CA ILE A 68 12.50 -0.33 3.43
C ILE A 68 10.96 -0.35 3.40
N LYS A 69 10.37 -0.70 2.26
CA LYS A 69 8.90 -0.85 2.10
C LYS A 69 8.32 -1.88 3.06
N ASP A 70 8.94 -3.05 3.19
CA ASP A 70 8.48 -4.10 4.10
C ASP A 70 8.63 -3.68 5.58
N GLY A 71 9.76 -3.08 5.95
CA GLY A 71 9.94 -2.51 7.29
C GLY A 71 8.88 -1.47 7.63
N GLY A 72 8.63 -0.53 6.71
CA GLY A 72 7.62 0.49 6.83
C GLY A 72 6.20 -0.05 6.94
N LYS A 73 5.85 -1.02 6.08
CA LYS A 73 4.54 -1.68 6.12
C LYS A 73 4.29 -2.37 7.45
N ARG A 74 5.28 -3.08 8.00
CA ARG A 74 5.16 -3.75 9.30
C ARG A 74 4.94 -2.74 10.44
N LEU A 75 5.63 -1.60 10.40
CA LEU A 75 5.42 -0.51 11.35
C LEU A 75 3.99 0.05 11.28
N ILE A 76 3.52 0.40 10.07
CA ILE A 76 2.16 0.92 9.86
C ILE A 76 1.11 -0.10 10.30
N MET A 77 1.30 -1.38 9.95
CA MET A 77 0.39 -2.46 10.37
C MET A 77 0.34 -2.63 11.90
N LYS A 78 1.47 -2.44 12.60
CA LYS A 78 1.50 -2.46 14.07
C LYS A 78 0.60 -1.38 14.65
N TRP A 79 0.70 -0.14 14.13
CA TRP A 79 -0.18 0.95 14.55
C TRP A 79 -1.63 0.75 14.15
N HIS A 80 -1.88 0.22 12.96
CA HIS A 80 -3.23 -0.13 12.53
C HIS A 80 -3.90 -1.10 13.49
N LYS A 81 -3.21 -2.16 13.89
CA LYS A 81 -3.73 -3.14 14.86
C LYS A 81 -3.91 -2.54 16.26
N LEU A 82 -3.01 -1.66 16.69
CA LEU A 82 -3.04 -1.08 18.03
C LEU A 82 -4.11 0.01 18.18
N LEU A 83 -4.28 0.85 17.16
CA LEU A 83 -5.04 2.11 17.24
C LEU A 83 -6.33 2.08 16.44
N ASN A 84 -6.55 1.00 15.67
CA ASN A 84 -7.68 0.86 14.75
C ASN A 84 -7.80 2.07 13.81
N ILE A 85 -6.79 2.28 12.98
CA ILE A 85 -6.66 3.44 12.08
C ILE A 85 -6.98 3.07 10.61
N SER A 86 -8.24 2.77 10.32
CA SER A 86 -8.73 2.35 8.99
C SER A 86 -8.70 3.42 7.90
N CYS A 87 -8.59 4.70 8.26
CA CYS A 87 -8.64 5.83 7.31
C CYS A 87 -7.29 6.25 6.74
N ASN A 88 -6.18 5.62 7.16
CA ASN A 88 -4.87 5.88 6.56
C ASN A 88 -4.68 5.09 5.27
N ASP A 89 -4.49 5.77 4.14
CA ASP A 89 -4.24 5.14 2.85
C ASP A 89 -2.97 4.26 2.91
N PRO A 90 -3.11 2.93 2.77
CA PRO A 90 -1.98 2.01 2.86
C PRO A 90 -1.03 2.11 1.67
N THR A 91 -1.46 2.72 0.57
CA THR A 91 -0.67 2.84 -0.66
C THR A 91 0.32 3.99 -0.62
N VAL A 92 0.10 5.00 0.23
CA VAL A 92 0.96 6.19 0.33
C VAL A 92 2.18 5.95 1.22
N ALA A 93 2.01 5.19 2.31
CA ALA A 93 3.10 4.97 3.26
C ALA A 93 4.23 4.16 2.62
N PHE A 94 5.45 4.74 2.60
CA PHE A 94 6.65 4.15 2.00
C PHE A 94 6.53 3.89 0.48
N ASP A 95 5.63 4.56 -0.21
CA ASP A 95 5.73 4.65 -1.67
C ASP A 95 6.87 5.58 -2.05
N THR A 96 7.84 5.04 -2.79
CA THR A 96 9.03 5.76 -3.25
C THR A 96 8.77 6.63 -4.47
N ALA A 97 7.63 6.45 -5.14
CA ALA A 97 7.19 7.28 -6.27
C ALA A 97 5.96 8.14 -5.94
N GLY A 98 5.33 7.89 -4.80
CA GLY A 98 4.14 8.61 -4.35
C GLY A 98 4.48 10.05 -4.00
N MET A 99 3.66 10.98 -4.49
CA MET A 99 3.75 12.38 -4.13
C MET A 99 2.69 12.70 -3.09
N ILE A 100 3.10 13.32 -1.99
CA ILE A 100 2.21 13.86 -0.96
C ILE A 100 2.37 15.37 -0.91
N ARG A 101 1.27 16.11 -0.69
CA ARG A 101 1.37 17.57 -0.53
C ARG A 101 2.16 17.91 0.72
N ILE A 102 3.11 18.82 0.57
CA ILE A 102 3.83 19.46 1.67
C ILE A 102 2.92 20.49 2.35
N PRO A 103 3.13 20.82 3.63
CA PRO A 103 2.38 21.87 4.29
C PRO A 103 2.64 23.23 3.65
N ASN A 104 1.68 24.13 3.86
CA ASN A 104 1.55 25.46 3.28
C ASN A 104 1.53 25.48 1.75
N SER A 105 1.15 24.35 1.13
CA SER A 105 0.78 24.32 -0.29
C SER A 105 -0.72 24.56 -0.46
N TYR A 106 -1.10 25.28 -1.52
CA TYR A 106 -2.50 25.56 -1.81
C TYR A 106 -3.17 24.38 -2.52
N ASN A 107 -4.26 23.87 -1.95
CA ASN A 107 -5.07 22.81 -2.54
C ASN A 107 -6.17 23.39 -3.42
N MET A 108 -5.89 23.58 -4.71
CA MET A 108 -6.85 24.14 -5.68
C MET A 108 -8.20 23.39 -5.72
N ARG A 109 -8.19 22.07 -5.51
CA ARG A 109 -9.43 21.26 -5.54
C ARG A 109 -10.32 21.54 -4.33
N ARG A 110 -9.74 21.87 -3.19
CA ARG A 110 -10.47 22.13 -1.94
C ARG A 110 -10.61 23.62 -1.64
N GLY A 111 -9.91 24.49 -2.37
CA GLY A 111 -9.96 25.94 -2.19
C GLY A 111 -9.38 26.42 -0.85
N CYS A 112 -8.37 25.73 -0.32
CA CYS A 112 -7.75 26.07 0.96
C CYS A 112 -6.27 25.68 1.01
N TRP A 113 -5.54 26.22 1.97
CA TRP A 113 -4.15 25.91 2.27
C TRP A 113 -4.02 24.64 3.08
N SER A 114 -2.95 23.90 2.84
CA SER A 114 -2.61 22.74 3.66
C SER A 114 -1.87 23.19 4.92
N ILE A 115 -2.54 23.42 6.04
CA ILE A 115 -1.93 24.10 7.20
C ILE A 115 -1.38 23.12 8.26
N PRO A 116 -0.17 23.34 8.81
CA PRO A 116 0.31 22.62 9.99
C PRO A 116 -0.55 22.96 11.21
N LEU A 117 -0.78 21.96 12.07
CA LEU A 117 -1.65 22.08 13.23
C LEU A 117 -0.90 21.90 14.55
N GLU A 118 -1.30 22.70 15.55
CA GLU A 118 -0.98 22.51 16.96
C GLU A 118 -1.84 21.40 17.59
N THR A 119 -1.42 20.89 18.76
CA THR A 119 -2.17 19.85 19.47
C THR A 119 -3.58 20.28 19.83
N ASN A 120 -3.76 21.49 20.37
CA ASN A 120 -5.08 21.99 20.75
C ASN A 120 -6.00 22.10 19.52
N GLU A 121 -5.50 22.62 18.40
CA GLU A 121 -6.26 22.75 17.16
C GLU A 121 -6.73 21.39 16.64
N LEU A 122 -5.84 20.40 16.61
CA LEU A 122 -6.19 19.05 16.21
C LEU A 122 -7.20 18.41 17.17
N ILE A 123 -7.09 18.64 18.48
CA ILE A 123 -7.96 17.97 19.45
C ILE A 123 -9.34 18.63 19.55
N GLU A 124 -9.41 19.95 19.49
CA GLU A 124 -10.60 20.73 19.86
C GLU A 124 -11.44 21.13 18.65
N LEU A 125 -10.81 21.43 17.51
CA LEU A 125 -11.54 22.00 16.37
C LEU A 125 -12.30 20.95 15.57
N ASP A 126 -13.41 21.37 14.98
CA ASP A 126 -14.16 20.58 14.02
C ASP A 126 -13.74 20.86 12.57
N GLN A 127 -14.43 20.24 11.62
CA GLN A 127 -14.11 20.39 10.20
C GLN A 127 -14.25 21.84 9.70
N TYR A 128 -15.27 22.56 10.14
CA TYR A 128 -15.57 23.90 9.66
C TYR A 128 -14.52 24.89 10.20
N GLU A 129 -14.20 24.78 11.48
CA GLU A 129 -13.17 25.59 12.11
C GLU A 129 -11.78 25.35 11.48
N LEU A 130 -11.45 24.09 11.17
CA LEU A 130 -10.22 23.75 10.45
C LEU A 130 -10.19 24.30 9.02
N LEU A 131 -11.33 24.32 8.33
CA LEU A 131 -11.46 24.92 6.98
C LEU A 131 -11.31 26.44 7.00
N ASP A 132 -11.86 27.09 8.03
CA ASP A 132 -11.73 28.53 8.24
C ASP A 132 -10.27 28.90 8.52
N LEU A 133 -9.58 28.15 9.39
CA LEU A 133 -8.14 28.30 9.61
C LEU A 133 -7.33 28.11 8.33
N ALA A 134 -7.74 27.15 7.49
CA ALA A 134 -7.05 26.82 6.24
C ALA A 134 -7.25 27.87 5.13
N GLN A 135 -8.01 28.94 5.36
CA GLN A 135 -8.10 30.05 4.40
C GLN A 135 -6.82 30.89 4.35
N GLU A 136 -6.03 30.87 5.42
CA GLU A 136 -4.76 31.59 5.50
C GLU A 136 -3.58 30.60 5.56
N PRO A 137 -2.49 30.85 4.80
CA PRO A 137 -1.29 30.03 4.89
C PRO A 137 -0.60 30.25 6.24
N ARG A 138 0.16 29.25 6.70
CA ARG A 138 1.06 29.38 7.85
C ARG A 138 2.51 29.32 7.40
N GLU A 139 3.42 29.52 8.33
CA GLU A 139 4.85 29.35 8.09
C GLU A 139 5.35 27.99 8.59
N GLY A 140 6.28 27.40 7.84
CA GLY A 140 7.06 26.25 8.28
C GLY A 140 6.25 25.00 8.62
N TYR A 141 6.70 24.31 9.68
CA TYR A 141 6.22 23.02 10.14
C TYR A 141 6.14 23.05 11.68
N ILE A 142 5.11 22.43 12.26
CA ILE A 142 4.96 22.31 13.71
C ILE A 142 5.38 20.91 14.13
N LEU A 143 6.48 20.83 14.89
CA LEU A 143 7.03 19.58 15.40
C LEU A 143 6.35 19.20 16.72
N HIS A 144 5.87 17.96 16.80
CA HIS A 144 5.32 17.34 17.99
C HIS A 144 6.24 16.21 18.46
N GLY A 145 6.49 16.09 19.77
CA GLY A 145 7.39 15.07 20.33
C GLY A 145 8.85 15.26 19.92
N ASN A 146 9.74 14.39 20.42
CA ASN A 146 11.19 14.60 20.27
C ASN A 146 11.94 13.43 19.60
N ASN A 147 11.48 12.20 19.76
CA ASN A 147 12.27 11.03 19.34
C ASN A 147 11.86 10.53 17.95
N PRO A 148 12.75 10.55 16.95
CA PRO A 148 12.45 9.96 15.65
C PRO A 148 12.35 8.43 15.75
N ILE A 149 11.73 7.81 14.75
CA ILE A 149 11.51 6.36 14.76
C ILE A 149 12.69 5.60 14.16
N LYS A 150 13.14 4.59 14.89
CA LYS A 150 14.03 3.55 14.34
C LYS A 150 13.24 2.54 13.53
N LEU A 151 13.46 2.51 12.21
CA LEU A 151 12.80 1.55 11.34
C LEU A 151 13.51 0.19 11.35
N GLU A 152 12.81 -0.86 11.76
CA GLU A 152 13.33 -2.23 11.74
C GLU A 152 13.24 -2.86 10.34
N LEU A 153 14.37 -2.89 9.65
CA LEU A 153 14.47 -3.51 8.33
C LEU A 153 14.65 -5.04 8.43
N PRO A 154 14.03 -5.83 7.54
CA PRO A 154 14.28 -7.27 7.43
C PRO A 154 15.78 -7.54 7.25
N LYS A 155 16.33 -8.64 7.79
CA LYS A 155 17.78 -8.94 7.65
C LYS A 155 18.20 -9.02 6.18
N ARG A 156 19.37 -8.45 5.85
CA ARG A 156 20.00 -8.59 4.52
C ARG A 156 20.26 -10.08 4.26
N LYS A 157 19.68 -10.62 3.19
CA LYS A 157 20.21 -11.84 2.57
C LYS A 157 21.42 -11.39 1.74
N LYS A 158 22.56 -12.07 1.84
CA LYS A 158 23.76 -11.73 1.06
C LYS A 158 23.44 -11.89 -0.43
N ALA A 159 23.19 -10.80 -1.14
CA ALA A 159 23.13 -10.77 -2.60
C ALA A 159 24.53 -10.48 -3.14
N GLY A 160 24.95 -11.23 -4.17
CA GLY A 160 26.22 -11.03 -4.85
C GLY A 160 26.27 -9.70 -5.63
N LEU A 161 27.47 -9.33 -6.10
CA LEU A 161 27.73 -8.12 -6.89
C LEU A 161 26.76 -7.99 -8.08
N VAL A 162 25.89 -6.98 -8.05
CA VAL A 162 24.87 -6.74 -9.07
C VAL A 162 25.45 -5.97 -10.27
N LYS A 163 25.42 -6.57 -11.46
CA LYS A 163 25.66 -5.83 -12.72
C LYS A 163 24.45 -4.93 -13.01
N LYS A 164 24.68 -3.67 -13.45
CA LYS A 164 23.60 -2.81 -13.97
C LYS A 164 22.96 -3.49 -15.19
N ARG A 165 21.66 -3.78 -15.12
CA ARG A 165 20.91 -4.49 -16.17
C ARG A 165 19.90 -3.58 -16.83
N LYS A 166 19.69 -3.78 -18.14
CA LYS A 166 18.67 -3.07 -18.92
C LYS A 166 17.29 -3.55 -18.51
N MET A 167 16.43 -2.60 -18.16
CA MET A 167 15.01 -2.84 -17.93
C MET A 167 14.34 -3.16 -19.27
N ILE A 168 13.55 -4.22 -19.31
CA ILE A 168 12.72 -4.56 -20.47
C ILE A 168 11.44 -3.74 -20.35
N ASP A 169 11.12 -3.00 -21.42
CA ASP A 169 9.85 -2.30 -21.52
C ASP A 169 8.76 -3.32 -21.91
N LEU A 170 7.81 -3.54 -21.00
CA LEU A 170 6.68 -4.45 -21.19
C LEU A 170 5.40 -3.64 -21.01
N PRO A 171 4.38 -3.87 -21.86
CA PRO A 171 3.12 -3.14 -21.78
C PRO A 171 2.42 -3.42 -20.46
N ASP A 172 1.77 -2.40 -19.90
CA ASP A 172 0.86 -2.59 -18.79
C ASP A 172 -0.45 -3.19 -19.25
N VAL A 173 -0.92 -4.19 -18.52
CA VAL A 173 -2.27 -4.70 -18.69
C VAL A 173 -3.03 -4.44 -17.39
N SER A 174 -4.17 -3.77 -17.55
CA SER A 174 -5.10 -3.50 -16.45
C SER A 174 -6.40 -4.26 -16.67
N PHE A 175 -6.94 -4.84 -15.62
CA PHE A 175 -8.28 -5.40 -15.59
C PHE A 175 -9.12 -4.62 -14.57
N ASP A 176 -10.23 -4.01 -14.98
CA ASP A 176 -11.06 -3.16 -14.10
C ASP A 176 -10.23 -2.15 -13.27
N LYS A 177 -9.26 -1.49 -13.92
CA LYS A 177 -8.27 -0.56 -13.30
C LYS A 177 -7.25 -1.21 -12.35
N LEU A 178 -7.31 -2.52 -12.12
CA LEU A 178 -6.29 -3.27 -11.39
C LEU A 178 -5.11 -3.57 -12.31
N LEU A 179 -3.97 -3.02 -11.94
CA LEU A 179 -2.73 -3.28 -12.64
C LEU A 179 -2.21 -4.69 -12.33
N ILE A 180 -1.95 -5.49 -13.35
CA ILE A 180 -1.40 -6.85 -13.25
C ILE A 180 0.08 -6.83 -13.64
N LEU A 181 0.91 -7.58 -12.90
CA LEU A 181 2.34 -7.66 -13.20
C LEU A 181 2.57 -8.27 -14.60
N PRO A 182 3.43 -7.69 -15.45
CA PRO A 182 3.68 -8.17 -16.81
C PRO A 182 4.07 -9.66 -16.89
N CYS A 183 4.80 -10.17 -15.90
CA CYS A 183 5.17 -11.59 -15.83
C CYS A 183 3.96 -12.51 -15.61
N LEU A 184 2.98 -12.08 -14.83
CA LEU A 184 1.74 -12.84 -14.62
C LEU A 184 0.81 -12.72 -15.82
N VAL A 185 0.82 -11.56 -16.50
CA VAL A 185 0.12 -11.38 -17.78
C VAL A 185 0.66 -12.39 -18.79
N GLN A 186 1.98 -12.42 -19.01
CA GLN A 186 2.60 -13.33 -19.96
C GLN A 186 2.42 -14.82 -19.61
N ALA A 187 2.43 -15.15 -18.31
CA ALA A 187 2.39 -16.55 -17.86
C ALA A 187 0.98 -17.12 -17.72
N ALA A 188 -0.04 -16.28 -17.48
CA ALA A 188 -1.38 -16.74 -17.09
C ALA A 188 -2.55 -16.05 -17.83
N LEU A 189 -2.36 -14.90 -18.46
CA LEU A 189 -3.42 -14.25 -19.25
C LEU A 189 -3.29 -14.61 -20.74
N GLY A 190 -4.44 -14.70 -21.40
CA GLY A 190 -4.55 -15.15 -22.80
C GLY A 190 -4.95 -16.61 -22.96
N GLU A 191 -5.19 -16.98 -24.23
CA GLU A 191 -5.68 -18.31 -24.62
C GLU A 191 -4.62 -19.40 -24.37
N GLY A 192 -5.07 -20.60 -23.99
CA GLY A 192 -4.20 -21.77 -23.83
C GLY A 192 -4.38 -22.48 -22.49
N ASN A 193 -3.34 -23.17 -22.01
CA ASN A 193 -3.40 -23.90 -20.74
C ASN A 193 -2.23 -23.47 -19.84
N PRO A 194 -2.36 -22.34 -19.10
CA PRO A 194 -1.29 -21.90 -18.21
C PRO A 194 -1.05 -22.91 -17.10
N THR A 195 0.20 -23.02 -16.66
CA THR A 195 0.58 -23.96 -15.60
C THR A 195 -0.17 -23.65 -14.29
N HIS A 196 -0.39 -24.68 -13.46
CA HIS A 196 -1.03 -24.52 -12.15
C HIS A 196 -0.34 -23.43 -11.30
N LYS A 197 0.99 -23.35 -11.36
CA LYS A 197 1.77 -22.33 -10.64
C LYS A 197 1.48 -20.91 -11.14
N ALA A 198 1.38 -20.73 -12.46
CA ALA A 198 1.06 -19.43 -13.05
C ALA A 198 -0.34 -18.96 -12.63
N ARG A 199 -1.32 -19.87 -12.66
CA ARG A 199 -2.70 -19.61 -12.17
C ARG A 199 -2.70 -19.23 -10.69
N PHE A 200 -1.96 -19.97 -9.87
CA PHE A 200 -1.83 -19.71 -8.44
C PHE A 200 -1.24 -18.31 -8.17
N HIS A 201 -0.14 -17.94 -8.83
CA HIS A 201 0.48 -16.62 -8.60
C HIS A 201 -0.38 -15.46 -9.09
N LEU A 202 -1.08 -15.63 -10.21
CA LEU A 202 -2.07 -14.66 -10.69
C LEU A 202 -3.17 -14.47 -9.64
N ALA A 203 -3.81 -15.55 -9.20
CA ALA A 203 -4.89 -15.49 -8.22
C ALA A 203 -4.40 -14.91 -6.87
N ASN A 204 -3.22 -15.29 -6.40
CA ASN A 204 -2.63 -14.79 -5.16
C ASN A 204 -2.32 -13.29 -5.24
N TYR A 205 -1.76 -12.83 -6.36
CA TYR A 205 -1.52 -11.42 -6.61
C TYR A 205 -2.82 -10.61 -6.64
N LEU A 206 -3.83 -11.08 -7.38
CA LEU A 206 -5.13 -10.43 -7.48
C LEU A 206 -5.85 -10.39 -6.12
N ALA A 207 -5.84 -11.50 -5.37
CA ALA A 207 -6.43 -11.57 -4.04
C ALA A 207 -5.80 -10.57 -3.09
N ALA A 208 -4.46 -10.44 -3.11
CA ALA A 208 -3.76 -9.44 -2.33
C ALA A 208 -4.08 -8.01 -2.80
N ARG A 209 -4.13 -7.76 -4.11
CA ARG A 209 -4.44 -6.44 -4.66
C ARG A 209 -5.85 -5.96 -4.31
N LEU A 210 -6.84 -6.85 -4.41
CA LEU A 210 -8.25 -6.56 -4.12
C LEU A 210 -8.48 -6.17 -2.67
N ARG A 211 -7.70 -6.73 -1.73
CA ARG A 211 -7.69 -6.34 -0.31
C ARG A 211 -6.64 -5.28 0.04
N PHE A 212 -6.17 -4.51 -0.92
CA PHE A 212 -5.14 -3.46 -0.71
C PHE A 212 -3.87 -3.95 0.01
N PHE A 213 -3.51 -5.20 -0.24
CA PHE A 213 -2.39 -5.92 0.37
C PHE A 213 -2.48 -6.07 1.90
N PHE A 214 -3.66 -5.88 2.50
CA PHE A 214 -3.91 -6.25 3.88
C PHE A 214 -4.01 -7.77 4.06
N SER A 215 -4.08 -8.21 5.32
CA SER A 215 -4.23 -9.62 5.66
C SER A 215 -5.64 -10.12 5.32
N PRO A 216 -5.85 -11.40 4.98
CA PRO A 216 -7.21 -11.92 4.78
C PRO A 216 -8.14 -11.72 5.97
N GLU A 217 -7.62 -11.63 7.20
CA GLU A 217 -8.44 -11.38 8.39
C GLU A 217 -9.00 -9.95 8.48
N SER A 218 -8.45 -8.99 7.73
CA SER A 218 -8.93 -7.60 7.75
C SER A 218 -10.10 -7.34 6.81
N VAL A 219 -10.62 -8.39 6.18
CA VAL A 219 -11.66 -8.32 5.15
C VAL A 219 -12.82 -9.20 5.62
N ASN A 220 -14.05 -8.71 5.50
CA ASN A 220 -15.24 -9.48 5.88
C ASN A 220 -15.51 -10.62 4.87
N ASP A 221 -16.44 -11.52 5.19
CA ASP A 221 -16.70 -12.70 4.35
C ASP A 221 -17.46 -12.37 3.04
N GLU A 222 -18.26 -11.31 3.02
CA GLU A 222 -18.94 -10.82 1.81
C GLU A 222 -17.93 -10.30 0.78
N ASP A 223 -16.94 -9.54 1.23
CA ASP A 223 -15.82 -9.02 0.45
C ASP A 223 -14.93 -10.13 -0.09
N LYS A 224 -14.64 -11.14 0.75
CA LYS A 224 -13.90 -12.32 0.29
C LYS A 224 -14.66 -13.04 -0.81
N GLN A 225 -15.98 -13.19 -0.67
CA GLN A 225 -16.80 -13.83 -1.69
C GLN A 225 -16.80 -13.02 -3.00
N GLU A 226 -16.88 -11.70 -2.93
CA GLU A 226 -16.74 -10.83 -4.11
C GLU A 226 -15.34 -10.94 -4.75
N HIS A 227 -14.27 -11.00 -3.95
CA HIS A 227 -12.92 -11.18 -4.46
C HIS A 227 -12.78 -12.49 -5.23
N VAL A 228 -13.37 -13.58 -4.70
CA VAL A 228 -13.42 -14.88 -5.37
C VAL A 228 -14.13 -14.75 -6.71
N GLU A 229 -15.30 -14.12 -6.74
CA GLU A 229 -16.10 -13.95 -7.96
C GLU A 229 -15.38 -13.13 -9.02
N LYS A 230 -14.73 -12.03 -8.64
CA LYS A 230 -13.93 -11.21 -9.55
C LYS A 230 -12.76 -11.99 -10.16
N ILE A 231 -12.01 -12.73 -9.34
CA ILE A 231 -10.87 -13.52 -9.81
C ILE A 231 -11.35 -14.66 -10.73
N VAL A 232 -12.40 -15.39 -10.34
CA VAL A 232 -12.97 -16.47 -11.18
C VAL A 232 -13.52 -15.92 -12.50
N SER A 233 -14.19 -14.76 -12.46
CA SER A 233 -14.69 -14.07 -13.66
C SER A 233 -13.53 -13.74 -14.61
N LEU A 234 -12.46 -13.14 -14.09
CA LEU A 234 -11.25 -12.86 -14.86
C LEU A 234 -10.67 -14.14 -15.48
N CYS A 235 -10.51 -15.22 -14.70
CA CYS A 235 -10.00 -16.49 -15.21
C CYS A 235 -10.88 -17.07 -16.32
N SER A 236 -12.22 -16.97 -16.18
CA SER A 236 -13.16 -17.49 -17.18
C SER A 236 -13.09 -16.78 -18.53
N GLN A 237 -12.64 -15.52 -18.54
CA GLN A 237 -12.52 -14.69 -19.74
C GLN A 237 -11.20 -14.92 -20.51
N GLN A 238 -10.24 -15.67 -19.95
CA GLN A 238 -8.93 -15.85 -20.58
C GLN A 238 -8.92 -16.88 -21.71
N GLY A 239 -9.95 -17.72 -21.82
CA GLY A 239 -9.97 -18.81 -22.80
C GLY A 239 -9.05 -19.98 -22.40
N TRP A 240 -8.97 -20.31 -21.11
CA TRP A 240 -8.18 -21.46 -20.67
C TRP A 240 -8.85 -22.79 -21.09
N VAL A 241 -8.08 -23.67 -21.74
CA VAL A 241 -8.58 -24.90 -22.37
C VAL A 241 -9.26 -25.85 -21.38
N ASP A 242 -8.73 -25.93 -20.15
CA ASP A 242 -9.21 -26.79 -19.07
C ASP A 242 -9.95 -25.99 -17.98
N PHE A 243 -10.47 -24.81 -18.31
CA PHE A 243 -11.20 -24.01 -17.34
C PHE A 243 -12.43 -24.78 -16.82
N ASP A 244 -12.36 -25.15 -15.54
CA ASP A 244 -13.49 -25.65 -14.79
C ASP A 244 -13.86 -24.64 -13.71
N LYS A 245 -15.10 -24.15 -13.75
CA LYS A 245 -15.59 -23.13 -12.81
C LYS A 245 -15.58 -23.66 -11.37
N GLY A 246 -15.93 -24.92 -11.13
CA GLY A 246 -16.02 -25.50 -9.79
C GLY A 246 -14.64 -25.66 -9.13
N ILE A 247 -13.68 -26.22 -9.88
CA ILE A 247 -12.30 -26.40 -9.44
C ILE A 247 -11.64 -25.03 -9.22
N THR A 248 -11.77 -24.13 -10.19
CA THR A 248 -11.19 -22.78 -10.11
C THR A 248 -11.76 -22.02 -8.91
N THR A 249 -13.07 -22.08 -8.69
CA THR A 249 -13.71 -21.45 -7.52
C THR A 249 -13.16 -21.98 -6.22
N THR A 250 -12.99 -23.31 -6.11
CA THR A 250 -12.43 -23.94 -4.89
C THR A 250 -11.00 -23.48 -4.62
N GLN A 251 -10.15 -23.48 -5.65
CA GLN A 251 -8.76 -23.05 -5.53
C GLN A 251 -8.64 -21.57 -5.19
N VAL A 252 -9.40 -20.71 -5.87
CA VAL A 252 -9.43 -19.27 -5.61
C VAL A 252 -9.96 -18.98 -4.21
N LYS A 253 -11.01 -19.68 -3.74
CA LYS A 253 -11.49 -19.58 -2.35
C LYS A 253 -10.39 -19.90 -1.35
N SER A 254 -9.61 -20.95 -1.57
CA SER A 254 -8.47 -21.27 -0.72
C SER A 254 -7.47 -20.12 -0.67
N ILE A 255 -7.14 -19.53 -1.83
CA ILE A 255 -6.16 -18.44 -1.94
C ILE A 255 -6.65 -17.13 -1.30
N VAL A 256 -7.92 -16.75 -1.53
CA VAL A 256 -8.50 -15.51 -1.00
C VAL A 256 -8.58 -15.57 0.53
N ASN A 257 -9.01 -16.70 1.07
CA ASN A 257 -9.11 -16.92 2.51
C ASN A 257 -7.74 -17.21 3.15
N GLY A 258 -6.80 -17.71 2.36
CA GLY A 258 -5.48 -18.10 2.82
C GLY A 258 -4.51 -16.91 2.96
N GLY A 259 -3.76 -16.90 4.05
CA GLY A 259 -2.66 -15.94 4.28
C GLY A 259 -1.41 -16.21 3.45
N TYR A 260 -1.57 -16.64 2.19
CA TYR A 260 -0.44 -16.96 1.32
C TYR A 260 0.43 -15.72 1.11
N SER A 261 1.75 -15.90 1.21
CA SER A 261 2.70 -14.84 0.91
C SER A 261 2.69 -14.56 -0.60
N MET A 262 2.74 -13.29 -0.98
CA MET A 262 2.88 -12.91 -2.38
C MET A 262 4.21 -13.41 -2.94
N SER A 263 4.19 -13.79 -4.21
CA SER A 263 5.39 -14.20 -4.92
C SER A 263 6.27 -13.02 -5.23
N THR A 264 7.51 -13.12 -4.77
CA THR A 264 8.58 -12.18 -5.10
C THR A 264 8.98 -12.31 -6.57
N CYS A 265 9.59 -11.29 -7.16
CA CYS A 265 10.13 -11.41 -8.53
C CYS A 265 11.12 -12.57 -8.63
N LYS A 266 11.89 -12.86 -7.57
CA LYS A 266 12.77 -14.05 -7.51
C LYS A 266 12.01 -15.34 -7.73
N THR A 267 10.90 -15.51 -7.03
CA THR A 267 10.03 -16.70 -7.17
C THR A 267 9.53 -16.81 -8.62
N LEU A 268 9.00 -15.71 -9.17
CA LEU A 268 8.44 -15.69 -10.52
C LEU A 268 9.53 -15.95 -11.59
N ILE A 269 10.74 -15.44 -11.40
CA ILE A 269 11.89 -15.70 -12.28
C ILE A 269 12.33 -17.16 -12.22
N ASN A 270 12.52 -17.71 -11.00
CA ASN A 270 12.92 -19.10 -10.82
C ASN A 270 11.91 -20.10 -11.41
N GLU A 271 10.63 -19.72 -11.44
CA GLU A 271 9.57 -20.52 -12.05
C GLU A 271 9.37 -20.24 -13.54
N GLY A 272 10.25 -19.43 -14.16
CA GLY A 272 10.24 -19.18 -15.61
C GLY A 272 9.12 -18.27 -16.09
N MET A 273 8.46 -17.52 -15.20
CA MET A 273 7.33 -16.64 -15.54
C MET A 273 7.75 -15.22 -15.94
N CYS A 274 8.98 -14.84 -15.60
CA CYS A 274 9.54 -13.54 -15.96
C CYS A 274 10.55 -13.71 -17.10
N THR A 275 10.35 -12.97 -18.19
CA THR A 275 11.30 -12.87 -19.31
C THR A 275 12.47 -11.91 -19.04
N GLY A 276 12.36 -11.09 -17.98
CA GLY A 276 13.46 -10.26 -17.48
C GLY A 276 13.02 -9.24 -16.43
N ILE A 277 13.85 -8.23 -16.19
CA ILE A 277 13.60 -7.15 -15.23
C ILE A 277 12.64 -6.14 -15.85
N CYS A 278 11.41 -6.07 -15.33
CA CYS A 278 10.43 -5.03 -15.70
C CYS A 278 10.46 -3.85 -14.71
N ARG A 279 9.68 -2.81 -15.00
CA ARG A 279 9.54 -1.62 -14.14
C ARG A 279 8.96 -1.88 -12.74
N TYR A 280 8.32 -3.03 -12.53
CA TYR A 280 7.78 -3.46 -11.23
C TYR A 280 8.72 -4.38 -10.46
N TYR A 281 9.99 -4.49 -10.88
CA TYR A 281 10.96 -5.36 -10.26
C TYR A 281 11.18 -5.02 -8.77
N ASP A 282 11.02 -6.01 -7.91
CA ASP A 282 11.08 -5.87 -6.45
C ASP A 282 12.49 -6.05 -5.85
N GLY A 283 13.52 -6.24 -6.70
CA GLY A 283 14.90 -6.43 -6.25
C GLY A 283 15.22 -7.79 -5.63
N THR A 284 14.26 -8.70 -5.50
CA THR A 284 14.48 -9.95 -4.75
C THR A 284 15.34 -10.98 -5.50
N ALA A 285 15.45 -10.85 -6.82
CA ALA A 285 16.12 -11.80 -7.70
C ALA A 285 17.59 -11.44 -8.00
N GLU A 286 18.20 -10.54 -7.22
CA GLU A 286 19.56 -10.03 -7.45
C GLU A 286 20.63 -11.14 -7.49
N ASP A 287 20.39 -12.26 -6.81
CA ASP A 287 21.33 -13.38 -6.73
C ASP A 287 21.17 -14.45 -7.82
N ILE A 288 20.04 -14.46 -8.55
CA ILE A 288 19.74 -15.47 -9.58
C ILE A 288 19.72 -14.91 -11.01
N LEU A 289 19.48 -13.61 -11.16
CA LEU A 289 19.70 -12.90 -12.41
C LEU A 289 21.17 -12.52 -12.48
#